data_AF-A0A7T7HMV3-F1
#
_entry.id   AF-A0A7T7HMV3-F1
#
_cell.length_a   1.000
_cell.length_b   1.000
_cell.length_c   1.000
_cell.angle_alpha   90.00
_cell.angle_beta   90.00
_cell.angle_gamma   90.00
#
_symmetry.space_group_name_H-M   'P 1'
#
loop_
_entity.id
_entity.type
_entity.pdbx_description
1 polymer ?
#
loop_
_entity_poly.entity_id
_entity_poly.type
_entity_poly.pdbx_seq_one_letter_code
_entity_poly.pdbx_strand_id
1 'polypeptide(L)'
;MKRLFLTTAAAALISAPVLAQMTDYSNLIRTRDITGGTIYTMNEAYDEGSWATETYYTEAGAGWNDIGEIEDVILNREGKMIGIVAEVGGFLDIGDKHVMLPVEDVKLVAVDDKSYAYVTRLSEEQLEERESVDEGWWD
;
A
#
# COMPACT_ATOMS: atom_id res chain seq x y z
N MET A 1 76.09 -29.78 4.45
CA MET A 1 75.62 -28.37 4.37
C MET A 1 74.38 -28.36 3.47
N LYS A 2 73.19 -28.09 4.02
CA LYS A 2 72.32 -26.90 3.73
C LYS A 2 71.90 -26.83 2.23
N ARG A 3 70.63 -26.82 1.80
CA ARG A 3 69.34 -26.42 2.39
C ARG A 3 68.15 -26.92 1.53
N LEU A 4 67.01 -27.15 2.20
CA LEU A 4 65.71 -27.59 1.70
C LEU A 4 64.83 -26.45 1.12
N PHE A 5 64.11 -26.81 0.04
CA PHE A 5 62.76 -26.48 -0.47
C PHE A 5 62.15 -25.06 -0.38
N LEU A 6 61.72 -24.58 -1.56
CA LEU A 6 60.67 -23.57 -1.76
C LEU A 6 59.31 -24.15 -1.30
N THR A 7 58.62 -23.40 -0.44
CA THR A 7 57.19 -23.60 -0.15
C THR A 7 56.38 -22.56 -0.91
N THR A 8 55.61 -23.01 -1.89
CA THR A 8 54.54 -22.22 -2.49
C THR A 8 53.26 -22.51 -1.71
N ALA A 9 52.73 -21.51 -1.00
CA ALA A 9 51.42 -21.59 -0.37
C ALA A 9 50.36 -21.19 -1.40
N ALA A 10 49.47 -22.12 -1.76
CA ALA A 10 48.27 -21.82 -2.53
C ALA A 10 47.17 -21.32 -1.59
N ALA A 11 46.73 -20.07 -1.76
CA ALA A 11 45.57 -19.53 -1.05
C ALA A 11 44.29 -19.98 -1.77
N ALA A 12 43.49 -20.84 -1.12
CA ALA A 12 42.17 -21.21 -1.60
C ALA A 12 41.17 -20.09 -1.25
N LEU A 13 40.69 -19.37 -2.27
CA LEU A 13 39.54 -18.48 -2.13
C LEU A 13 38.29 -19.34 -1.98
N ILE A 14 37.71 -19.36 -0.78
CA ILE A 14 36.43 -20.03 -0.53
C ILE A 14 35.34 -19.10 -1.06
N SER A 15 34.88 -19.33 -2.29
CA SER A 15 33.68 -18.70 -2.83
C SER A 15 32.45 -19.30 -2.12
N ALA A 16 32.10 -18.78 -0.95
CA ALA A 16 30.82 -19.12 -0.33
C ALA A 16 29.70 -18.54 -1.20
N PRO A 17 28.70 -19.32 -1.63
CA PRO A 17 27.52 -18.76 -2.26
C PRO A 17 26.83 -17.87 -1.22
N VAL A 18 26.65 -16.60 -1.57
CA VAL A 18 25.73 -15.71 -0.86
C VAL A 18 24.40 -16.44 -0.83
N LEU A 19 23.95 -16.83 0.36
CA LEU A 19 22.62 -17.41 0.57
C LEU A 19 21.62 -16.43 -0.02
N ALA A 20 20.96 -16.84 -1.10
CA ALA A 20 19.79 -16.15 -1.62
C ALA A 20 18.77 -16.14 -0.48
N GLN A 21 18.62 -14.99 0.17
CA GLN A 21 17.57 -14.78 1.15
C GLN A 21 16.26 -14.92 0.39
N MET A 22 15.60 -16.06 0.54
CA MET A 22 14.30 -16.32 -0.07
C MET A 22 13.32 -15.31 0.49
N THR A 23 12.97 -14.30 -0.30
CA THR A 23 11.91 -13.36 0.04
C THR A 23 10.61 -14.15 0.17
N ASP A 24 9.97 -14.03 1.32
CA ASP A 24 8.64 -14.59 1.52
C ASP A 24 7.62 -13.72 0.79
N TYR A 25 7.25 -14.16 -0.41
CA TYR A 25 6.27 -13.47 -1.27
C TYR A 25 4.83 -13.64 -0.79
N SER A 26 4.56 -14.49 0.22
CA SER A 26 3.18 -14.79 0.65
C SER A 26 2.49 -13.61 1.34
N ASN A 27 3.26 -12.67 1.89
CA ASN A 27 2.76 -11.50 2.59
C ASN A 27 2.90 -10.20 1.77
N LEU A 28 3.17 -10.30 0.46
CA LEU A 28 3.28 -9.12 -0.39
C LEU A 28 1.97 -8.83 -1.10
N ILE A 29 1.59 -7.55 -1.11
CA ILE A 29 0.44 -7.04 -1.84
C ILE A 29 0.95 -6.33 -3.09
N ARG A 30 0.37 -6.65 -4.24
CA ARG A 30 0.72 -5.99 -5.51
C ARG A 30 -0.21 -4.80 -5.69
N THR A 31 0.29 -3.72 -6.28
CA THR A 31 -0.54 -2.53 -6.57
C THR A 31 -1.76 -2.87 -7.42
N ARG A 32 -1.62 -3.76 -8.41
CA ARG A 32 -2.74 -4.24 -9.24
C ARG A 32 -3.89 -4.91 -8.47
N ASP A 33 -3.60 -5.38 -7.26
CA ASP A 33 -4.57 -6.07 -6.38
C ASP A 33 -5.32 -5.03 -5.51
N ILE A 34 -4.91 -3.75 -5.57
CA ILE A 34 -5.46 -2.60 -4.84
C ILE A 34 -6.16 -1.63 -5.82
N THR A 35 -5.50 -1.26 -6.92
CA THR A 35 -6.03 -0.31 -7.91
C THR A 35 -7.30 -0.84 -8.57
N GLY A 36 -8.34 -0.02 -8.68
CA GLY A 36 -9.70 -0.39 -9.06
C GLY A 36 -10.50 -1.08 -7.94
N GLY A 37 -9.94 -1.16 -6.73
CA GLY A 37 -10.65 -1.64 -5.55
C GLY A 37 -11.53 -0.57 -4.93
N THR A 38 -12.55 -0.99 -4.18
CA THR A 38 -13.51 -0.09 -3.53
C THR A 38 -12.88 0.74 -2.41
N ILE A 39 -13.39 1.96 -2.25
CA ILE A 39 -13.16 2.79 -1.08
C ILE A 39 -14.44 2.84 -0.26
N TYR A 40 -14.35 2.39 0.98
CA TYR A 40 -15.43 2.45 1.94
C TYR A 40 -15.25 3.63 2.90
N THR A 41 -16.35 4.14 3.43
CA THR A 41 -16.38 4.98 4.62
C THR A 41 -17.19 4.33 5.74
N MET A 42 -16.78 4.54 6.99
CA MET A 42 -17.54 4.16 8.18
C MET A 42 -18.70 5.13 8.50
N ASN A 43 -18.91 6.16 7.66
CA ASN A 43 -19.83 7.27 7.91
C ASN A 43 -19.46 8.04 9.20
N GLU A 44 -20.42 8.80 9.75
CA GLU A 44 -20.24 9.57 10.98
C GLU A 44 -20.05 8.72 12.26
N ALA A 45 -20.13 7.39 12.15
CA ALA A 45 -20.11 6.48 13.30
C ALA A 45 -18.89 5.56 13.26
N TYR A 46 -17.73 6.07 13.68
CA TYR A 46 -16.55 5.23 13.97
C TYR A 46 -16.09 5.40 15.43
N ASP A 47 -15.56 4.32 16.00
CA ASP A 47 -14.89 4.35 17.30
C ASP A 47 -13.42 4.74 17.08
N GLU A 48 -13.03 5.91 17.62
CA GLU A 48 -11.66 6.43 17.50
C GLU A 48 -10.61 5.48 18.11
N GLY A 49 -10.98 4.77 19.18
CA GLY A 49 -10.14 3.76 19.81
C GLY A 49 -9.90 2.57 18.89
N SER A 50 -10.94 2.08 18.22
CA SER A 50 -10.81 1.00 17.22
C SER A 50 -9.95 1.41 16.03
N TRP A 51 -10.11 2.62 15.50
CA TRP A 51 -9.30 3.12 14.38
C TRP A 51 -7.80 3.19 14.72
N ALA A 52 -7.48 3.55 15.97
CA ALA A 52 -6.11 3.66 16.44
C ALA A 52 -5.42 2.30 16.62
N THR A 53 -6.16 1.24 16.94
CA THR A 53 -5.61 -0.10 17.17
C THR A 53 -5.59 -0.98 15.94
N GLU A 54 -6.59 -0.85 15.06
CA GLU A 54 -6.69 -1.70 13.88
C GLU A 54 -5.67 -1.29 12.82
N THR A 55 -4.98 -2.29 12.27
CA THR A 55 -4.00 -2.08 11.20
C THR A 55 -4.59 -2.37 9.82
N TYR A 56 -5.48 -3.36 9.74
CA TYR A 56 -6.22 -3.76 8.54
C TYR A 56 -7.49 -4.50 8.94
N TYR A 57 -8.42 -4.67 8.00
CA TYR A 57 -9.65 -5.45 8.17
C TYR A 57 -9.63 -6.67 7.27
N THR A 58 -10.23 -7.77 7.74
CA THR A 58 -10.34 -9.03 6.98
C THR A 58 -11.57 -9.09 6.08
N GLU A 59 -12.52 -8.19 6.28
CA GLU A 59 -13.75 -8.04 5.49
C GLU A 59 -14.32 -6.64 5.68
N ALA A 60 -15.18 -6.21 4.75
CA ALA A 60 -15.90 -4.94 4.87
C ALA A 60 -16.98 -5.02 5.97
N GLY A 61 -17.12 -3.94 6.74
CA GLY A 61 -18.16 -3.83 7.77
C GLY A 61 -19.56 -3.70 7.16
N ALA A 62 -20.55 -4.36 7.76
CA ALA A 62 -21.92 -4.42 7.24
C ALA A 62 -22.65 -3.06 7.13
N GLY A 63 -22.14 -2.00 7.76
CA GLY A 63 -22.69 -0.65 7.72
C GLY A 63 -21.80 0.38 7.03
N TRP A 64 -20.74 -0.06 6.34
CA TRP A 64 -19.89 0.83 5.58
C TRP A 64 -20.52 1.17 4.24
N ASN A 65 -20.28 2.39 3.78
CA ASN A 65 -20.76 2.85 2.48
C ASN A 65 -19.62 2.86 1.49
N ASP A 66 -19.89 2.37 0.28
CA ASP A 66 -19.02 2.55 -0.89
C ASP A 66 -19.11 4.01 -1.33
N ILE A 67 -17.96 4.65 -1.52
CA ILE A 67 -17.83 6.06 -1.91
C ILE A 67 -16.96 6.25 -3.14
N GLY A 68 -16.51 5.17 -3.79
CA GLY A 68 -15.71 5.25 -5.01
C GLY A 68 -14.59 4.21 -5.08
N GLU A 69 -13.54 4.51 -5.85
CA GLU A 69 -12.53 3.55 -6.28
C GLU A 69 -11.10 4.06 -6.08
N ILE A 70 -10.16 3.13 -5.97
CA ILE A 70 -8.73 3.44 -5.80
C ILE A 70 -8.09 3.59 -7.17
N GLU A 71 -7.69 4.81 -7.54
CA GLU A 71 -7.05 5.07 -8.83
C GLU A 71 -5.56 4.71 -8.82
N ASP A 72 -4.82 5.13 -7.77
CA ASP A 72 -3.38 4.88 -7.70
C ASP A 72 -2.86 4.73 -6.25
N VAL A 73 -1.65 4.17 -6.13
CA VAL A 73 -0.89 4.03 -4.87
C VAL A 73 0.35 4.91 -4.93
N ILE A 74 0.50 5.79 -3.94
CA ILE A 74 1.60 6.76 -3.90
C ILE A 74 2.71 6.22 -3.03
N LEU A 75 3.91 6.10 -3.63
CA LEU A 75 5.14 5.69 -2.94
C LEU A 75 6.11 6.87 -2.85
N ASN A 76 6.87 6.94 -1.76
CA ASN A 76 8.04 7.81 -1.69
C ASN A 76 9.25 7.20 -2.41
N ARG A 77 10.37 7.95 -2.50
CA ARG A 77 11.60 7.50 -3.18
C ARG A 77 12.30 6.31 -2.51
N GLU A 78 11.96 6.00 -1.26
CA GLU A 78 12.43 4.82 -0.56
C GLU A 78 11.54 3.58 -0.83
N GLY A 79 10.47 3.74 -1.61
CA GLY A 79 9.49 2.69 -1.90
C GLY A 79 8.45 2.48 -0.80
N LYS A 80 8.36 3.38 0.20
CA LYS A 80 7.33 3.32 1.23
C LYS A 80 6.03 3.93 0.71
N MET A 81 4.92 3.24 0.92
CA MET A 81 3.59 3.79 0.67
C MET A 81 3.31 4.98 1.60
N ILE A 82 2.90 6.09 1.00
CA ILE A 82 2.51 7.31 1.71
C ILE A 82 1.02 7.61 1.58
N GLY A 83 0.33 7.03 0.60
CA GLY A 83 -1.11 7.13 0.48
C GLY A 83 -1.66 6.50 -0.79
N ILE A 84 -2.92 6.77 -1.08
CA ILE A 84 -3.62 6.41 -2.31
C ILE A 84 -4.21 7.66 -2.97
N VAL A 85 -4.49 7.58 -4.27
CA VAL A 85 -5.41 8.49 -4.95
C VAL A 85 -6.77 7.81 -4.96
N ALA A 86 -7.76 8.46 -4.34
CA ALA A 86 -9.14 8.04 -4.29
C ALA A 86 -9.94 8.79 -5.35
N GLU A 87 -10.61 8.07 -6.24
CA GLU A 87 -11.70 8.61 -7.05
C GLU A 87 -12.97 8.53 -6.20
N VAL A 88 -13.59 9.68 -5.93
CA VAL A 88 -14.74 9.80 -5.03
C VAL A 88 -15.90 10.47 -5.75
N GLY A 89 -17.09 9.91 -5.58
CA GLY A 89 -18.34 10.46 -6.09
C GLY A 89 -18.49 10.35 -7.60
N GLY A 90 -19.33 11.22 -8.17
CA GLY A 90 -19.65 11.22 -9.60
C GLY A 90 -20.68 10.16 -10.02
N PHE A 91 -21.04 10.17 -11.31
CA PHE A 91 -21.91 9.15 -11.91
C PHE A 91 -21.36 8.76 -13.28
N LEU A 92 -20.88 7.52 -13.43
CA LEU A 92 -20.28 6.99 -14.66
C LEU A 92 -19.05 7.80 -15.11
N ASP A 93 -18.09 8.00 -14.20
CA ASP A 93 -16.83 8.74 -14.44
C ASP A 93 -17.07 10.20 -14.87
N ILE A 94 -18.21 10.76 -14.45
CA ILE A 94 -18.57 12.16 -14.69
C ILE A 94 -18.79 12.84 -13.35
N GLY A 95 -17.97 13.85 -13.09
CA GLY A 95 -18.06 14.66 -11.87
C GLY A 95 -17.45 13.97 -10.65
N ASP A 96 -16.68 12.91 -10.90
CA ASP A 96 -15.76 12.30 -9.95
C ASP A 96 -14.67 13.28 -9.53
N LYS A 97 -14.12 13.03 -8.34
CA LYS A 97 -13.03 13.81 -7.80
C LYS A 97 -11.90 12.91 -7.36
N HIS A 98 -10.69 13.26 -7.77
CA HIS A 98 -9.48 12.56 -7.38
C HIS A 98 -8.89 13.23 -6.15
N VAL A 99 -8.70 12.50 -5.05
CA VAL A 99 -8.23 13.04 -3.77
C VAL A 99 -7.10 12.17 -3.23
N MET A 100 -5.99 12.78 -2.82
CA MET A 100 -4.94 12.04 -2.12
C MET A 100 -5.36 11.78 -0.67
N LEU A 101 -5.37 10.49 -0.30
CA LEU A 101 -5.57 10.03 1.06
C LEU A 101 -4.27 9.48 1.62
N PRO A 102 -3.74 10.07 2.70
CA PRO A 102 -2.52 9.58 3.30
C PRO A 102 -2.78 8.28 4.08
N VAL A 103 -1.74 7.45 4.25
CA VAL A 103 -1.86 6.11 4.89
C VAL A 103 -2.44 6.13 6.31
N GLU A 104 -2.37 7.25 7.03
CA GLU A 104 -2.99 7.41 8.34
C GLU A 104 -4.53 7.53 8.30
N ASP A 105 -5.09 7.93 7.16
CA ASP A 105 -6.52 8.15 6.96
C ASP A 105 -7.21 6.97 6.29
N VAL A 106 -6.47 5.90 5.95
CA VAL A 106 -7.01 4.70 5.29
C VAL A 106 -6.51 3.41 5.95
N LYS A 107 -7.34 2.37 5.91
CA LYS A 107 -7.00 1.01 6.35
C LYS A 107 -7.32 0.01 5.27
N LEU A 108 -6.40 -0.91 5.02
CA LEU A 108 -6.58 -1.95 4.02
C LEU A 108 -7.70 -2.91 4.47
N VAL A 109 -8.50 -3.37 3.52
CA VAL A 109 -9.60 -4.31 3.73
C VAL A 109 -9.43 -5.47 2.76
N ALA A 110 -9.34 -6.70 3.26
CA ALA A 110 -9.34 -7.86 2.38
C ALA A 110 -10.75 -8.05 1.78
N VAL A 111 -10.81 -8.28 0.47
CA VAL A 111 -12.05 -8.59 -0.25
C VAL A 111 -12.07 -10.08 -0.59
N ASP A 112 -10.97 -10.58 -1.14
CA ASP A 112 -10.70 -12.01 -1.34
C ASP A 112 -9.19 -12.31 -1.19
N ASP A 113 -8.77 -13.51 -1.61
CA ASP A 113 -7.36 -13.94 -1.53
C ASP A 113 -6.38 -13.04 -2.32
N LYS A 114 -6.86 -12.21 -3.25
CA LYS A 114 -6.07 -11.46 -4.24
C LYS A 114 -6.60 -10.06 -4.55
N SER A 115 -7.64 -9.59 -3.87
CA SER A 115 -8.19 -8.25 -4.05
C SER A 115 -8.39 -7.55 -2.72
N TYR A 116 -8.15 -6.24 -2.74
CA TYR A 116 -8.20 -5.39 -1.57
C TYR A 116 -9.01 -4.12 -1.85
N ALA A 117 -9.65 -3.65 -0.80
CA ALA A 117 -10.29 -2.36 -0.71
C ALA A 117 -9.59 -1.50 0.36
N TYR A 118 -9.98 -0.24 0.46
CA TYR A 118 -9.61 0.61 1.59
C TYR A 118 -10.86 1.10 2.30
N VAL A 119 -10.76 1.34 3.61
CA VAL A 119 -11.75 2.08 4.38
C VAL A 119 -11.13 3.34 4.94
N THR A 120 -11.88 4.46 4.92
CA THR A 120 -11.50 5.73 5.52
C THR A 120 -12.47 6.15 6.63
N ARG A 121 -11.99 6.99 7.55
CA ARG A 121 -12.77 7.67 8.58
C ARG A 121 -13.43 8.97 8.10
N LEU A 122 -13.15 9.38 6.87
CA LEU A 122 -13.66 10.60 6.26
C LEU A 122 -15.00 10.30 5.56
N SER A 123 -15.95 11.22 5.61
CA SER A 123 -17.18 11.10 4.82
C SER A 123 -16.92 11.47 3.35
N GLU A 124 -17.78 10.99 2.45
CA GLU A 124 -17.74 11.35 1.03
C GLU A 124 -17.73 12.88 0.85
N GLU A 125 -18.63 13.58 1.53
CA GLU A 125 -18.74 15.04 1.52
C GLU A 125 -17.42 15.73 1.93
N GLN A 126 -16.73 15.22 2.96
CA GLN A 126 -15.43 15.75 3.38
C GLN A 126 -14.34 15.56 2.32
N LEU A 127 -14.43 14.51 1.51
CA LEU A 127 -13.50 14.24 0.42
C LEU A 127 -13.82 15.12 -0.79
N GLU A 128 -15.10 15.30 -1.11
CA GLU A 128 -15.56 16.23 -2.15
C GLU A 128 -15.14 17.69 -1.89
N GLU A 129 -14.92 18.08 -0.64
CA GLU A 129 -14.42 19.41 -0.26
C GLU A 129 -12.89 19.56 -0.33
N ARG A 130 -12.12 18.46 -0.42
CA ARG A 130 -10.64 18.52 -0.45
C ARG A 130 -10.10 19.11 -1.75
N GLU A 131 -8.80 19.38 -1.80
CA GLU A 131 -8.15 19.72 -3.06
C GLU A 131 -8.15 18.51 -4.01
N SER A 132 -8.51 18.72 -5.28
CA SER A 132 -8.41 17.66 -6.28
C SER A 132 -6.95 17.45 -6.66
N VAL A 133 -6.58 16.20 -6.87
CA VAL A 133 -5.29 15.80 -7.43
C VAL A 133 -5.49 15.58 -8.91
N ASP A 134 -4.68 16.23 -9.74
CA ASP A 134 -4.65 16.03 -11.18
C ASP A 134 -3.20 15.84 -11.65
N GLU A 135 -2.98 15.69 -12.97
CA GLU A 135 -1.63 15.54 -13.52
C GLU A 135 -0.68 16.68 -13.15
N GLY A 136 -1.20 17.92 -12.99
CA GLY A 136 -0.41 19.10 -12.65
C GLY A 136 -0.10 19.23 -11.16
N TRP A 137 -0.74 18.45 -10.30
CA TRP A 137 -0.48 18.44 -8.86
C TRP A 137 0.95 17.98 -8.53
N TRP A 138 1.57 17.19 -9.41
CA TRP A 138 2.87 16.55 -9.18
C TRP A 138 4.08 17.36 -9.66
N ASP A 139 3.86 18.50 -10.34
CA ASP A 139 4.88 19.34 -10.97
C ASP A 139 5.61 20.33 -10.03
#